data_AF-A0A966SKB5-F1
#
_entry.id   AF-A0A966SKB5-F1
#
_cell.length_a   1.000
_cell.length_b   1.000
_cell.length_c   1.000
_cell.angle_alpha   90.00
_cell.angle_beta   90.00
_cell.angle_gamma   90.00
#
_symmetry.space_group_name_H-M   'P 1'
#
loop_
_entity.id
_entity.type
_entity.pdbx_description
1 polymer ?
#
loop_
_entity_poly.entity_id
_entity_poly.type
_entity_poly.pdbx_seq_one_letter_code
_entity_poly.pdbx_strand_id
1 'polypeptide(L)' 'MSVRIKQLNGSSEVTARLREMGFCEEQRIRLLMKHTNIICQVCNARLGISSQLAKTIMVEQIPAPGTKPKST' A
#
# COMPACT_ATOMS: atom_id res chain seq x y z
N MET A 1 -6.13 -8.49 -2.19
CA MET A 1 -6.02 -7.41 -3.19
C MET A 1 -4.60 -6.89 -3.17
N SER A 2 -4.00 -6.63 -4.34
CA SER A 2 -2.65 -6.09 -4.45
C SER A 2 -2.74 -4.62 -4.87
N VAL A 3 -1.97 -3.76 -4.20
CA VAL A 3 -1.91 -2.33 -4.52
C VAL A 3 -0.45 -1.93 -4.73
N ARG A 4 -0.23 -0.93 -5.58
CA ARG A 4 1.09 -0.34 -5.85
C ARG A 4 1.18 0.98 -5.13
N ILE A 5 2.27 1.24 -4.44
CA ILE A 5 2.52 2.58 -3.89
C ILE A 5 2.89 3.50 -5.06
N LYS A 6 2.18 4.61 -5.21
CA LYS A 6 2.51 5.64 -6.22
C LYS A 6 3.32 6.76 -5.58
N GLN A 7 2.90 7.18 -4.39
CA GLN A 7 3.54 8.29 -3.68
C GLN A 7 3.25 8.22 -2.18
N LEU A 8 4.16 8.76 -1.38
CA LEU A 8 3.98 8.95 0.05
C LEU A 8 3.90 10.45 0.35
N ASN A 9 2.74 10.89 0.84
CA ASN A 9 2.40 12.30 1.07
C ASN A 9 2.54 12.70 2.55
N GLY A 10 3.23 11.89 3.37
CA GLY A 10 3.53 12.20 4.77
C GLY A 10 4.73 13.14 4.92
N SER A 11 4.94 13.64 6.13
CA SER A 11 6.14 14.39 6.52
C SER A 11 7.41 13.58 6.25
N SER A 12 8.52 14.22 5.90
CA SER A 12 9.79 13.57 5.50
C SER A 12 10.23 12.45 6.45
N GLU A 13 10.03 12.62 7.76
CA GLU A 13 10.33 11.59 8.77
C GLU A 13 9.45 10.34 8.61
N VAL A 14 8.15 10.52 8.43
CA VAL A 14 7.18 9.43 8.21
C VAL A 14 7.47 8.73 6.88
N THR A 15 7.74 9.49 5.83
CA THR A 15 8.11 8.95 4.51
C THR A 15 9.38 8.11 4.58
N ALA A 16 10.39 8.58 5.31
CA ALA A 16 11.64 7.84 5.53
C ALA A 16 11.37 6.53 6.26
N ARG A 17 10.63 6.57 7.38
CA ARG A 17 10.25 5.35 8.13
C ARG A 17 9.47 4.34 7.28
N LEU A 18 8.52 4.81 6.48
CA LEU A 18 7.76 3.96 5.57
C LEU A 18 8.68 3.28 4.56
N ARG A 19 9.60 4.00 3.93
CA ARG A 19 10.59 3.44 3.00
C ARG A 19 11.52 2.44 3.68
N GLU A 20 11.99 2.70 4.90
CA GLU A 20 12.80 1.76 5.69
C GLU A 20 12.04 0.44 5.96
N MET A 21 10.73 0.52 6.19
CA MET A 21 9.87 -0.66 6.37
C MET A 21 9.51 -1.36 5.04
N GLY A 22 9.93 -0.81 3.90
CA GLY A 22 9.70 -1.36 2.56
C GLY A 22 8.56 -0.72 1.78
N PHE A 23 7.90 0.33 2.29
CA PHE A 23 6.92 1.10 1.53
C PHE A 23 7.63 2.10 0.60
N CYS A 24 8.31 1.61 -0.42
CA CYS A 24 8.91 2.46 -1.45
C CYS A 24 7.91 2.83 -2.55
N GLU A 25 8.16 3.94 -3.27
CA GLU A 25 7.43 4.20 -4.51
C GLU A 25 7.54 3.01 -5.46
N GLU A 26 6.46 2.77 -6.20
CA GLU A 26 6.30 1.67 -7.13
C GLU A 26 6.26 0.26 -6.52
N GLN A 27 6.43 0.13 -5.21
CA GLN A 27 6.38 -1.14 -4.51
C GLN A 27 4.97 -1.73 -4.52
N ARG A 28 4.89 -3.05 -4.78
CA ARG A 28 3.65 -3.81 -4.66
C ARG A 28 3.48 -4.30 -3.22
N ILE A 29 2.33 -4.02 -2.63
CA ILE A 29 1.94 -4.46 -1.30
C ILE A 29 0.59 -5.16 -1.37
N ARG A 30 0.33 -6.08 -0.44
CA ARG A 30 -0.95 -6.80 -0.37
C ARG A 30 -1.77 -6.27 0.79
N LEU A 31 -2.98 -5.79 0.51
CA LEU A 31 -3.93 -5.43 1.56
C LEU A 31 -4.55 -6.71 2.11
N LEU A 32 -4.39 -6.94 3.42
CA LEU A 32 -4.93 -8.09 4.13
C LEU A 32 -6.23 -7.73 4.87
N MET A 33 -6.25 -6.62 5.60
CA MET A 33 -7.40 -6.19 6.40
C MET A 33 -7.54 -4.67 6.39
N LYS A 34 -8.79 -4.16 6.42
CA LYS A 34 -9.12 -2.73 6.32
C LYS A 34 -10.16 -2.25 7.34
N HIS A 35 -10.25 -2.91 8.50
CA HIS A 35 -11.28 -2.60 9.50
C HIS A 35 -10.78 -1.52 10.48
N THR A 36 -10.43 -1.89 11.71
CA THR A 36 -9.93 -0.95 12.74
C THR A 36 -8.47 -0.55 12.53
N ASN A 37 -7.63 -1.51 12.11
CA ASN A 37 -6.26 -1.27 11.66
C ASN A 37 -6.10 -1.78 10.23
N ILE A 38 -5.36 -1.04 9.42
CA ILE A 38 -5.07 -1.46 8.05
C ILE A 38 -3.84 -2.36 8.11
N ILE A 39 -4.05 -3.65 7.82
CA ILE A 39 -2.99 -4.63 7.77
C ILE A 39 -2.62 -4.85 6.31
N CYS A 40 -1.36 -4.62 5.98
CA CYS A 40 -0.81 -4.87 4.67
C CYS A 40 0.46 -5.71 4.78
N GLN A 41 0.71 -6.51 3.76
CA GLN A 41 1.94 -7.28 3.64
C GLN A 41 2.85 -6.60 2.63
N VAL A 42 4.05 -6.28 3.08
CA VAL A 42 5.10 -5.64 2.30
C VAL A 42 6.29 -6.58 2.27
N CYS A 43 6.74 -6.97 1.08
CA CYS A 43 7.72 -8.04 0.88
C CYS A 43 7.30 -9.34 1.61
N ASN A 44 7.87 -9.61 2.79
CA ASN A 44 7.53 -10.76 3.63
C ASN A 44 7.03 -10.39 5.04
N ALA A 45 6.87 -9.10 5.34
CA ALA A 45 6.43 -8.62 6.64
C ALA A 45 4.96 -8.19 6.62
N ARG A 46 4.23 -8.43 7.71
CA ARG A 46 2.87 -7.93 7.93
C ARG A 46 2.94 -6.69 8.80
N LEU A 47 2.46 -5.58 8.28
CA LEU A 47 2.52 -4.27 8.91
C LEU A 47 1.11 -3.76 9.15
N GLY A 48 0.83 -3.45 10.41
CA GLY A 48 -0.40 -2.78 10.84
C GLY A 48 -0.15 -1.28 10.89
N ILE A 49 -0.92 -0.52 10.13
CA ILE A 49 -0.90 0.94 10.16
C ILE A 49 -2.27 1.48 10.52
N SER A 50 -2.28 2.60 11.24
CA SER A 50 -3.49 3.33 11.57
C SER A 50 -4.09 3.98 10.32
N SER A 51 -5.40 4.21 10.36
CA SER A 51 -6.16 4.79 9.24
C SER A 51 -5.67 6.19 8.85
N GLN A 52 -5.20 6.99 9.81
CA GLN A 52 -4.57 8.29 9.54
C GLN A 52 -3.28 8.15 8.70
N LEU A 53 -2.40 7.23 9.07
CA LEU A 53 -1.16 7.00 8.32
C LEU A 53 -1.46 6.47 6.92
N ALA A 54 -2.44 5.58 6.77
CA ALA A 54 -2.81 5.08 5.46
C ALA A 54 -3.34 6.17 4.52
N LYS A 55 -3.99 7.23 5.04
CA LYS A 55 -4.46 8.37 4.23
C LYS A 55 -3.32 9.18 3.61
N THR A 56 -2.11 9.10 4.17
CA THR A 56 -0.94 9.78 3.61
C THR A 56 -0.22 8.92 2.56
N ILE A 57 -0.68 7.72 2.27
CA ILE A 57 -0.04 6.79 1.32
C ILE A 57 -0.92 6.73 0.07
N MET A 58 -0.43 7.28 -1.03
CA MET A 58 -1.12 7.20 -2.31
C MET A 58 -0.80 5.85 -2.97
N VAL A 59 -1.84 5.04 -3.17
CA VAL A 59 -1.72 3.73 -3.78
C VAL A 59 -2.62 3.61 -5.01
N GLU A 60 -2.20 2.79 -5.96
CA GLU A 60 -2.95 2.41 -7.14
C GLU A 60 -3.35 0.94 -7.03
N GLN A 61 -4.60 0.63 -7.31
CA GLN A 61 -5.05 -0.76 -7.32
C GLN A 61 -4.46 -1.48 -8.52
N ILE A 62 -3.79 -2.61 -8.28
CA ILE A 62 -3.25 -3.43 -9.36
C ILE A 62 -4.29 -4.50 -9.67
N PRO A 63 -4.80 -4.57 -10.90
CA PRO A 63 -5.68 -5.67 -11.29
C PRO A 63 -4.94 -7.00 -11.13
N ALA A 64 -5.65 -8.02 -10.67
CA ALA A 64 -5.09 -9.37 -10.63
C ALA A 64 -4.72 -9.78 -12.07
N PRO A 65 -3.57 -10.47 -12.28
CA PRO A 65 -3.23 -10.97 -13.61
C PRO A 65 -4.30 -11.99 -14.03
N GLY A 66 -5.23 -11.57 -14.89
CA GLY A 66 -6.34 -12.40 -15.37
C GLY A 66 -7.66 -11.68 -15.67
N THR A 67 -7.89 -10.49 -15.14
CA THR A 67 -9.08 -9.69 -15.53
C THR A 67 -8.76 -8.88 -16.79
N LYS A 68 -9.05 -9.46 -17.97
CA LYS A 68 -9.20 -8.67 -19.20
C LYS A 68 -10.22 -7.54 -18.91
N PRO A 69 -9.96 -6.29 -19.34
CA PRO A 69 -11.01 -5.29 -19.34
C PRO A 69 -12.15 -5.82 -20.21
N LYS A 70 -13.36 -5.88 -19.64
CA LYS A 70 -14.58 -6.08 -20.44
C LYS A 70 -14.73 -4.85 -21.34
N SER A 71 -14.21 -4.95 -22.56
CA SER A 71 -14.62 -4.08 -23.67
C SER A 71 -16.12 -4.25 -23.84
N THR A 72 -16.89 -3.18 -23.61
CA THR A 72 -18.28 -3.06 -24.06
C THR A 72 -18.30 -2.02 -25.17
#